data_AF-A0A091GTN8-F1
#
_entry.id   AF-A0A091GTN8-F1
#
_cell.length_a   1.000
_cell.length_b   1.000
_cell.length_c   1.000
_cell.angle_alpha   90.00
_cell.angle_beta   90.00
_cell.angle_gamma   90.00
#
_symmetry.space_group_name_H-M   'P 1'
#
loop_
_entity.id
_entity.type
_entity.pdbx_description
1 polymer ?
#
loop_
_entity_poly.entity_id
_entity_poly.type
_entity_poly.pdbx_seq_one_letter_code
_entity_poly.pdbx_strand_id
1 'polypeptide(L)'
;AESPLYLHELLEGSEIHLPEVPVPPRNPELVARLERIKAKLADEEYRRMTRNITGQEVNGTLAEFGRQVRSVKAVVITIFNFIVTVGAAFACTYLGSHQAAAAARPHPQPCFSLILCPQRVLSAVIVASVVGLAELYVMVRTIEGDLGKL
;
A
#
# COMPACT_ATOMS: atom_id res chain seq x y z
N ALA A 1 -71.09 65.04 21.70
CA ALA A 1 -70.71 64.30 20.49
C ALA A 1 -69.54 63.44 20.88
N GLU A 2 -69.74 62.13 21.01
CA GLU A 2 -68.65 61.20 21.38
C GLU A 2 -67.91 60.81 20.11
N SER A 3 -66.71 61.37 19.94
CA SER A 3 -65.82 61.07 18.83
C SER A 3 -65.33 59.63 18.94
N PRO A 4 -65.34 58.82 17.86
CA PRO A 4 -64.84 57.45 17.91
C PRO A 4 -63.33 57.46 18.17
N LEU A 5 -62.91 57.00 19.34
CA LEU A 5 -61.50 56.78 19.67
C LEU A 5 -60.96 55.62 18.84
N TYR A 6 -59.92 55.87 18.05
CA TYR A 6 -59.35 54.85 17.20
C TYR A 6 -58.22 54.11 17.90
N LEU A 7 -58.20 52.78 17.74
CA LEU A 7 -57.23 51.90 18.38
C LEU A 7 -55.77 52.28 18.04
N HIS A 8 -55.54 52.83 16.85
CA HIS A 8 -54.19 53.23 16.42
C HIS A 8 -53.65 54.44 17.20
N GLU A 9 -54.51 55.38 17.63
CA GLU A 9 -54.11 56.52 18.47
C GLU A 9 -53.72 56.08 19.89
N LEU A 10 -54.34 55.00 20.39
CA LEU A 10 -54.00 54.42 21.70
C LEU A 10 -52.69 53.61 21.67
N LEU A 11 -52.28 53.15 20.50
CA LEU A 11 -51.06 52.37 20.27
C LEU A 11 -49.88 53.25 19.80
N GLU A 12 -50.14 54.51 19.46
CA GLU A 12 -49.13 55.48 19.06
C GLU A 12 -48.32 55.93 20.30
N GLY A 13 -47.29 55.14 20.63
CA GLY A 13 -46.43 55.35 21.79
C GLY A 13 -46.29 54.13 22.72
N SER A 14 -46.99 53.02 22.45
CA SER A 14 -46.82 51.79 23.22
C SER A 14 -45.58 51.02 22.77
N GLU A 15 -44.64 50.76 23.69
CA GLU A 15 -43.47 49.93 23.42
C GLU A 15 -43.76 48.46 23.75
N ILE A 16 -43.54 47.58 22.79
CA ILE A 16 -43.80 46.15 22.93
C ILE A 16 -42.63 45.52 23.70
N HIS A 17 -42.78 45.38 25.02
CA HIS A 17 -41.84 44.64 25.85
C HIS A 17 -41.98 43.13 25.61
N LEU A 18 -41.15 42.58 24.72
CA LEU A 18 -40.99 41.12 24.61
C LEU A 18 -40.17 40.63 25.81
N PRO A 19 -40.70 39.71 26.64
CA PRO A 19 -39.90 39.10 27.70
C PRO A 19 -38.73 38.33 27.08
N GLU A 20 -37.51 38.67 27.47
CA GLU A 20 -36.31 38.00 26.98
C GLU A 20 -36.31 36.56 27.49
N VAL A 21 -36.46 35.62 26.55
CA VAL A 21 -36.55 34.19 26.86
C VAL A 21 -35.22 33.75 27.47
N PRO A 22 -35.20 33.25 28.73
CA PRO A 22 -33.96 32.84 29.37
C PRO A 22 -33.38 31.65 28.59
N VAL A 23 -32.20 31.87 27.99
CA VAL A 23 -31.50 30.83 27.23
C VAL A 23 -31.06 29.74 28.22
N PRO A 24 -31.49 28.47 28.05
CA PRO A 24 -31.13 27.42 28.98
C PRO A 24 -29.60 27.21 29.00
N PRO A 25 -29.01 26.88 30.17
CA PRO A 25 -27.58 26.72 30.32
C PRO A 25 -27.08 25.58 29.42
N ARG A 26 -26.04 25.87 28.62
CA ARG A 26 -25.46 24.89 27.70
C ARG A 26 -24.85 23.72 28.48
N ASN A 27 -25.29 22.51 28.13
CA ASN A 27 -24.70 21.28 28.65
C ASN A 27 -23.19 21.22 28.31
N PRO A 28 -22.29 21.00 29.29
CA PRO A 28 -20.84 21.01 29.08
C PRO A 28 -20.37 19.97 28.05
N GLU A 29 -21.06 18.84 27.91
CA GLU A 29 -20.73 17.83 26.91
C GLU A 29 -20.99 18.32 25.48
N LEU A 30 -22.03 19.12 25.26
CA LEU A 30 -22.35 19.69 23.96
C LEU A 30 -21.34 20.76 23.55
N VAL A 31 -20.82 21.53 24.52
CA VAL A 31 -19.77 22.52 24.28
C VAL A 31 -18.47 21.82 23.87
N ALA A 32 -18.06 20.77 24.59
CA ALA A 32 -16.87 19.99 24.25
C ALA A 32 -16.97 19.33 22.86
N ARG A 33 -18.15 18.84 22.47
CA ARG A 33 -18.39 18.32 21.11
C ARG A 33 -18.31 19.41 20.05
N LEU A 34 -18.89 20.58 20.32
CA LEU A 34 -18.84 21.71 19.39
C LEU A 34 -17.41 22.23 19.18
N GLU A 35 -16.60 22.28 20.22
CA GLU A 35 -15.18 22.65 20.12
C GLU A 35 -14.39 21.66 19.25
N ARG A 36 -14.62 20.35 19.44
CA ARG A 36 -14.02 19.32 18.57
C ARG A 36 -14.46 19.44 17.11
N ILE A 37 -15.73 19.72 16.86
CA ILE A 37 -16.25 19.90 15.50
C ILE A 37 -15.67 21.16 14.87
N LYS A 38 -15.61 22.28 15.60
CA LYS A 38 -14.98 23.52 15.14
C LYS A 38 -13.51 23.32 14.82
N ALA A 39 -12.77 22.61 15.67
CA ALA A 39 -11.36 22.31 15.43
C ALA A 39 -11.17 21.48 14.15
N LYS A 40 -12.00 20.45 13.94
CA LYS A 40 -11.98 19.64 12.71
C LYS A 40 -12.26 20.45 11.45
N LEU A 41 -13.31 21.27 11.48
CA LEU A 41 -13.67 22.12 10.34
C LEU A 41 -12.59 23.15 10.04
N ALA A 42 -11.99 23.75 11.07
CA ALA A 42 -10.90 24.70 10.90
C ALA A 42 -9.65 24.04 10.28
N ASP A 43 -9.31 22.82 10.68
CA ASP A 43 -8.19 22.07 10.11
C ASP A 43 -8.45 21.68 8.64
N GLU A 44 -9.68 21.26 8.32
CA GLU A 44 -10.09 20.96 6.95
C GLU A 44 -10.04 22.20 6.04
N GLU A 45 -10.57 23.33 6.50
CA GLU A 45 -10.52 24.61 5.78
C GLU A 45 -9.08 25.09 5.60
N TYR A 46 -8.24 24.97 6.64
CA TYR A 46 -6.82 25.29 6.56
C TYR A 46 -6.10 24.43 5.52
N ARG A 47 -6.32 23.11 5.53
CA ARG A 47 -5.77 22.19 4.52
C ARG A 47 -6.26 22.53 3.12
N ARG A 48 -7.51 22.95 2.96
CA ARG A 48 -8.08 23.36 1.67
C ARG A 48 -7.42 24.63 1.15
N MET A 49 -7.25 25.65 2.00
CA MET A 49 -6.59 26.91 1.65
C MET A 49 -5.11 26.71 1.29
N THR A 50 -4.41 25.86 2.05
CA THR A 50 -2.97 25.59 1.84
C THR A 50 -2.70 24.56 0.74
N ARG A 51 -3.71 23.85 0.23
CA ARG A 51 -3.58 22.80 -0.80
C ARG A 51 -2.84 23.24 -2.07
N ASN A 52 -2.96 24.51 -2.45
CA ASN A 52 -2.34 25.03 -3.68
C ASN A 52 -0.92 25.57 -3.45
N ILE A 53 -0.54 25.79 -2.19
CA ILE A 53 0.75 26.35 -1.78
C ILE A 53 1.69 25.21 -1.39
N THR A 54 1.15 24.25 -0.63
CA THR A 54 1.79 22.97 -0.38
C THR A 54 1.68 22.15 -1.66
N GLY A 55 2.67 22.24 -2.56
CA GLY A 55 2.79 21.38 -3.74
C GLY A 55 2.91 19.87 -3.43
N GLN A 56 2.60 19.45 -2.19
CA GLN A 56 2.70 18.10 -1.69
C GLN A 56 1.40 17.30 -1.96
N GLU A 57 1.38 16.71 -3.15
CA GLU A 57 1.34 15.25 -3.28
C GLU A 57 0.17 14.45 -2.66
N VAL A 58 -1.09 14.87 -2.72
CA VAL A 58 -2.19 13.88 -2.60
C VAL A 58 -2.37 13.07 -3.90
N ASN A 59 -2.22 13.72 -5.05
CA ASN A 59 -2.07 13.03 -6.33
C ASN A 59 -0.66 12.48 -6.55
N GLY A 60 0.35 13.13 -5.95
CA GLY A 60 1.73 12.64 -5.93
C GLY A 60 1.84 11.34 -5.15
N THR A 61 1.29 11.23 -3.94
CA THR A 61 1.28 9.97 -3.18
C THR A 61 0.50 8.86 -3.87
N LEU A 62 -0.65 9.12 -4.51
CA LEU A 62 -1.39 8.09 -5.27
C LEU A 62 -0.68 7.67 -6.58
N ALA A 63 -0.08 8.62 -7.30
CA ALA A 63 0.71 8.33 -8.51
C ALA A 63 2.03 7.64 -8.18
N GLU A 64 2.70 8.06 -7.10
CA GLU A 64 3.84 7.36 -6.49
C GLU A 64 3.42 5.97 -6.03
N PHE A 65 2.27 5.81 -5.38
CA PHE A 65 1.74 4.50 -5.00
C PHE A 65 1.50 3.63 -6.23
N GLY A 66 0.89 4.17 -7.29
CA GLY A 66 0.67 3.45 -8.54
C GLY A 66 1.98 3.04 -9.23
N ARG A 67 2.97 3.93 -9.22
CA ARG A 67 4.32 3.68 -9.75
C ARG A 67 5.07 2.66 -8.89
N GLN A 68 4.93 2.73 -7.56
CA GLN A 68 5.50 1.82 -6.58
C GLN A 68 4.84 0.44 -6.66
N VAL A 69 3.54 0.34 -6.86
CA VAL A 69 2.84 -0.94 -7.09
C VAL A 69 3.28 -1.56 -8.41
N ARG A 70 3.52 -0.76 -9.45
CA ARG A 70 4.07 -1.26 -10.73
C ARG A 70 5.51 -1.73 -10.60
N SER A 71 6.36 -0.99 -9.88
CA SER A 71 7.76 -1.39 -9.65
C SER A 71 7.85 -2.61 -8.74
N VAL A 72 7.04 -2.67 -7.67
CA VAL A 72 6.93 -3.83 -6.78
C VAL A 72 6.44 -5.05 -7.54
N LYS A 73 5.42 -4.91 -8.40
CA LYS A 73 4.94 -6.03 -9.24
C LYS A 73 6.07 -6.56 -10.13
N ALA A 74 6.86 -5.69 -10.76
CA ALA A 74 7.99 -6.10 -11.58
C ALA A 74 9.06 -6.84 -10.76
N VAL A 75 9.47 -6.29 -9.62
CA VAL A 75 10.47 -6.89 -8.72
C VAL A 75 10.00 -8.25 -8.19
N VAL A 76 8.73 -8.37 -7.79
CA VAL A 76 8.13 -9.63 -7.31
C VAL A 76 8.15 -10.70 -8.40
N ILE A 77 7.80 -10.34 -9.64
CA ILE A 77 7.83 -11.27 -10.77
C ILE A 77 9.27 -11.75 -11.01
N THR A 78 10.26 -10.86 -10.95
CA THR A 78 11.66 -11.21 -11.16
C THR A 78 12.20 -12.12 -10.06
N ILE A 79 11.92 -11.83 -8.79
CA ILE A 79 12.31 -12.68 -7.66
C ILE A 79 11.65 -14.06 -7.77
N PHE A 80 10.37 -14.11 -8.14
CA PHE A 80 9.66 -15.37 -8.34
C PHE A 80 10.29 -16.19 -9.46
N ASN A 81 10.57 -15.58 -10.61
CA ASN A 81 11.23 -16.24 -11.73
C ASN A 81 12.61 -16.81 -11.33
N PHE A 82 13.41 -16.04 -10.60
CA PHE A 82 14.70 -16.49 -10.08
C PHE A 82 14.56 -17.73 -9.18
N ILE A 83 13.65 -17.71 -8.20
CA ILE A 83 13.44 -18.84 -7.28
C ILE A 83 12.96 -20.07 -8.04
N VAL A 84 12.04 -19.89 -9.00
CA VAL A 84 11.53 -21.00 -9.83
C VAL A 84 12.64 -21.59 -10.69
N THR A 85 13.48 -20.78 -11.34
CA THR A 85 14.58 -21.25 -12.19
C THR A 85 15.65 -21.97 -11.38
N VAL A 86 16.08 -21.41 -10.24
CA VAL A 86 17.08 -22.05 -9.36
C VAL A 86 16.51 -23.33 -8.73
N GLY A 87 15.26 -23.30 -8.27
CA GLY A 87 14.57 -24.45 -7.69
C GLY A 87 14.34 -25.56 -8.72
N ALA A 88 13.96 -25.22 -9.95
CA ALA A 88 13.81 -26.17 -11.04
C ALA A 88 15.17 -26.76 -11.43
N ALA A 89 16.23 -25.97 -11.55
CA ALA A 89 17.58 -26.48 -11.84
C ALA A 89 18.06 -27.46 -10.75
N PHE A 90 17.82 -27.13 -9.49
CA PHE A 90 18.13 -28.01 -8.37
C PHE A 90 17.29 -29.29 -8.39
N ALA A 91 15.97 -29.19 -8.56
CA ALA A 91 15.07 -30.35 -8.60
C ALA A 91 15.36 -31.24 -9.82
N CYS A 92 15.62 -30.66 -10.99
CA CYS A 92 15.95 -31.39 -12.21
C CYS A 92 17.30 -32.12 -12.10
N THR A 93 18.31 -31.49 -11.50
CA THR A 93 19.61 -32.16 -11.28
C THR A 93 19.51 -33.26 -10.22
N TYR A 94 18.74 -33.03 -9.15
CA TYR A 94 18.50 -34.01 -8.10
C TYR A 94 17.66 -35.21 -8.59
N LEU A 95 16.48 -34.97 -9.18
CA LEU A 95 15.59 -36.01 -9.72
C LEU A 95 16.16 -36.67 -10.97
N GLY A 96 16.79 -35.89 -11.86
CA GLY A 96 17.48 -36.41 -13.04
C GLY A 96 18.59 -37.37 -12.65
N SER A 97 19.26 -37.15 -11.52
CA SER A 97 20.25 -38.10 -11.01
C SER A 97 19.64 -39.41 -10.51
N HIS A 98 18.40 -39.39 -10.03
CA HIS A 98 17.63 -40.58 -9.64
C HIS A 98 17.17 -41.37 -10.89
N GLN A 99 16.67 -40.68 -11.92
CA GLN A 99 16.17 -41.31 -13.15
C GLN A 99 17.28 -41.76 -14.10
N ALA A 100 18.36 -40.99 -14.25
CA ALA A 100 19.52 -41.38 -15.06
C ALA A 100 20.25 -42.60 -14.46
N ALA A 101 20.30 -42.71 -13.13
CA ALA A 101 20.85 -43.90 -12.48
C ALA A 101 19.98 -45.15 -12.69
N ALA A 102 18.66 -44.99 -12.79
CA ALA A 102 17.72 -46.08 -13.07
C ALA A 102 17.75 -46.52 -14.55
N ALA A 103 17.89 -45.58 -15.49
CA ALA A 103 17.97 -45.88 -16.92
C ALA A 103 19.33 -46.41 -17.39
N ALA A 104 20.42 -46.07 -16.69
CA ALA A 104 21.78 -46.43 -17.11
C ALA A 104 22.30 -47.80 -16.61
N ARG A 105 21.57 -48.53 -15.75
CA ARG A 105 22.03 -49.84 -15.24
C ARG A 105 20.93 -50.90 -15.17
N PRO A 106 21.08 -52.04 -15.87
CA PRO A 106 20.21 -53.19 -15.73
C PRO A 106 20.37 -53.98 -14.42
N HIS A 107 21.37 -53.68 -13.58
CA HIS A 107 21.65 -54.46 -12.37
C HIS A 107 21.75 -53.59 -11.10
N PRO A 108 20.89 -53.81 -10.08
CA PRO A 108 20.93 -53.05 -8.83
C PRO A 108 22.07 -53.57 -7.95
N GLN A 109 23.07 -52.74 -7.68
CA GLN A 109 24.07 -52.99 -6.65
C GLN A 109 23.89 -51.95 -5.53
N PRO A 110 23.62 -52.34 -4.27
CA PRO A 110 23.23 -51.42 -3.20
C PRO A 110 24.38 -50.49 -2.74
N CYS A 111 25.63 -50.84 -3.04
CA CYS A 111 26.81 -50.16 -2.50
C CYS A 111 27.12 -48.80 -3.16
N PHE A 112 26.70 -48.58 -4.41
CA PHE A 112 26.98 -47.33 -5.15
C PHE A 112 26.09 -46.14 -4.73
N SER A 113 24.97 -46.40 -4.06
CA SER A 113 24.03 -45.36 -3.62
C SER A 113 24.58 -44.54 -2.44
N LEU A 114 25.21 -45.19 -1.47
CA LEU A 114 25.60 -44.58 -0.20
C LEU A 114 26.71 -43.51 -0.32
N ILE A 115 27.64 -43.70 -1.27
CA ILE A 115 28.78 -42.79 -1.49
C ILE A 115 28.38 -41.60 -2.38
N LEU A 116 27.40 -41.77 -3.27
CA LEU A 116 27.02 -40.72 -4.21
C LEU A 116 25.97 -39.73 -3.67
N CYS A 117 25.17 -40.08 -2.65
CA CYS A 117 24.21 -39.14 -2.05
C CYS A 117 24.82 -37.76 -1.72
N PRO A 118 25.97 -37.67 -1.01
CA PRO A 118 26.61 -36.36 -0.76
C PRO A 118 27.15 -35.70 -2.03
N GLN A 119 27.70 -36.47 -2.99
CA GLN A 119 28.25 -35.93 -4.23
C GLN A 119 27.18 -35.38 -5.18
N ARG A 120 25.96 -35.93 -5.13
CA ARG A 120 24.83 -35.53 -5.98
C ARG A 120 24.25 -34.18 -5.55
N VAL A 121 24.15 -33.97 -4.25
CA VAL A 121 23.74 -32.68 -3.67
C VAL A 121 24.78 -31.61 -4.01
N LEU A 122 26.08 -31.93 -3.88
CA LEU A 122 27.16 -31.03 -4.30
C LEU A 122 27.05 -30.65 -5.79
N SER A 123 26.83 -31.63 -6.68
CA SER A 123 26.65 -31.34 -8.11
C SER A 123 25.40 -30.49 -8.40
N ALA A 124 24.30 -30.74 -7.71
CA ALA A 124 23.06 -29.98 -7.87
C ALA A 124 23.23 -28.53 -7.39
N VAL A 125 23.94 -28.33 -6.28
CA VAL A 125 24.26 -26.99 -5.75
C VAL A 125 25.19 -26.23 -6.69
N ILE A 126 26.20 -26.86 -7.29
CA ILE A 126 27.09 -26.21 -8.26
C ILE A 126 26.30 -25.74 -9.50
N VAL A 127 25.47 -26.61 -10.07
CA VAL A 127 24.64 -26.25 -11.24
C VAL A 127 23.64 -25.15 -10.88
N ALA A 128 22.96 -25.26 -9.74
CA ALA A 128 22.03 -24.23 -9.27
C ALA A 128 22.73 -22.88 -9.03
N SER A 129 23.98 -22.91 -8.55
CA SER A 129 24.78 -21.70 -8.34
C SER A 129 25.15 -21.02 -9.66
N VAL A 130 25.59 -21.78 -10.67
CA VAL A 130 25.90 -21.23 -12.01
C VAL A 130 24.64 -20.62 -12.64
N VAL A 131 23.50 -21.32 -12.56
CA VAL A 131 22.22 -20.83 -13.08
C VAL A 131 21.78 -19.56 -12.35
N GLY A 132 21.91 -19.52 -11.03
CA GLY A 132 21.60 -18.34 -10.23
C GLY A 132 22.47 -17.12 -10.60
N LEU A 133 23.76 -17.33 -10.87
CA LEU A 133 24.66 -16.26 -11.33
C LEU A 133 24.28 -15.77 -12.74
N ALA A 134 23.87 -16.66 -13.64
CA ALA A 134 23.43 -16.29 -14.98
C ALA A 134 22.16 -15.42 -14.94
N GLU A 135 21.15 -15.83 -14.17
CA GLU A 135 19.91 -15.07 -13.98
C GLU A 135 20.18 -13.71 -13.31
N LEU A 136 21.03 -13.68 -12.27
CA LEU A 136 21.42 -12.44 -11.60
C LEU A 136 22.12 -11.47 -12.56
N TYR A 137 23.02 -11.97 -13.39
CA TYR A 137 23.70 -11.17 -14.40
C TYR A 137 22.72 -10.57 -15.42
N VAL A 138 21.78 -11.38 -15.93
CA VAL A 138 20.74 -10.92 -16.86
C VAL A 138 19.90 -9.83 -16.21
N MET A 139 19.46 -10.01 -14.96
CA MET A 139 18.69 -9.01 -14.22
C MET A 139 19.46 -7.69 -14.06
N VAL A 140 20.72 -7.73 -13.60
CA VAL A 140 21.56 -6.54 -13.45
C VAL A 140 21.69 -5.79 -14.78
N ARG A 141 21.96 -6.53 -15.86
CA ARG A 141 22.10 -5.94 -17.19
C ARG A 141 20.79 -5.36 -17.73
N THR A 142 19.65 -5.96 -17.42
CA THR A 142 18.35 -5.38 -17.79
C THR A 142 18.09 -4.07 -17.05
N ILE A 143 18.50 -3.95 -15.78
CA ILE A 143 18.36 -2.72 -14.99
C ILE A 143 19.30 -1.62 -15.51
N GLU A 144 20.57 -1.93 -15.77
CA GLU A 144 21.52 -0.99 -16.38
C GLU A 144 21.07 -0.53 -17.77
N GLY A 145 20.48 -1.44 -18.57
CA GLY A 145 19.94 -1.13 -19.89
C GLY A 145 18.68 -0.26 -19.88
N ASP A 146 17.87 -0.32 -18.82
CA ASP A 146 16.72 0.57 -18.63
C ASP A 146 17.18 1.97 -18.18
N LEU A 147 18.24 2.03 -17.37
CA LEU A 147 18.84 3.28 -16.90
C LEU A 147 19.57 4.05 -18.01
N GLY A 148 20.18 3.37 -18.98
CA GLY A 148 20.85 4.00 -20.13
C GLY A 148 19.92 4.54 -21.22
N LYS A 149 18.59 4.35 -21.11
CA LYS A 149 17.58 4.83 -22.06
C LYS A 149 16.80 6.06 -21.57
N LEU A 150 17.09 6.52 -20.35
CA LEU A 150 16.53 7.74 -19.74
C LEU A 150 17.51 8.90 -19.89
#